data_AF-A0A497RKU7-F1
#
_entry.id   AF-A0A497RKU7-F1
#
_cell.length_a   1.000
_cell.length_b   1.000
_cell.length_c   1.000
_cell.angle_alpha   90.00
_cell.angle_beta   90.00
_cell.angle_gamma   90.00
#
_symmetry.space_group_name_H-M   'P 1'
#
loop_
_entity.id
_entity.type
_entity.pdbx_description
1 polymer ?
#
loop_
_entity_poly.entity_id
_entity_poly.type
_entity_poly.pdbx_seq_one_letter_code
_entity_poly.pdbx_strand_id
1 'polypeptide(L)'
;MKEEIKMYLERAKKFKRNAEFNFKNGDYDLAMFHIEQACQLMIKAKLLDLKGYFERTHSLRKLLSEIDVEGIKEFINKYKVVLRNLERAYITSRYYFEEFFKEEVEEAFKALDELKKILWKDQNTS
;
A
#
# COMPACT_ATOMS: atom_id res chain seq x y z
N MET A 1 4.67 13.41 -15.73
CA MET A 1 4.42 13.47 -14.27
C MET A 1 2.95 13.24 -13.91
N LYS A 2 1.99 14.08 -14.32
CA LYS A 2 0.55 13.83 -14.04
C LYS A 2 0.02 12.50 -14.61
N GLU A 3 0.37 12.17 -15.85
CA GLU A 3 0.01 10.89 -16.49
C GLU A 3 0.62 9.68 -15.77
N GLU A 4 1.87 9.83 -15.32
CA GLU A 4 2.58 8.81 -14.55
C GLU A 4 1.90 8.57 -13.20
N ILE A 5 1.57 9.63 -12.45
CA ILE A 5 0.79 9.55 -11.20
C ILE A 5 -0.53 8.82 -11.44
N LYS A 6 -1.27 9.17 -12.50
CA LYS A 6 -2.53 8.49 -12.86
C LYS A 6 -2.31 7.00 -13.13
N MET A 7 -1.24 6.64 -13.84
CA MET A 7 -0.89 5.24 -14.12
C MET A 7 -0.61 4.46 -12.83
N TYR A 8 0.16 5.03 -11.88
CA TYR A 8 0.41 4.44 -10.57
C TYR A 8 -0.91 4.19 -9.81
N LEU A 9 -1.80 5.18 -9.77
CA LEU A 9 -3.07 5.06 -9.07
C LEU A 9 -4.03 4.04 -9.71
N GLU A 10 -4.12 4.02 -11.03
CA GLU A 10 -4.90 2.99 -11.74
C GLU A 10 -4.34 1.58 -11.53
N ARG A 11 -3.00 1.45 -11.48
CA ARG A 11 -2.36 0.17 -11.17
C ARG A 11 -2.61 -0.23 -9.71
N ALA A 12 -2.57 0.70 -8.76
CA ALA A 12 -2.90 0.43 -7.36
C ALA A 12 -4.34 -0.08 -7.20
N LYS A 13 -5.31 0.50 -7.93
CA LYS A 13 -6.70 0.01 -7.97
C LYS A 13 -6.78 -1.44 -8.47
N LYS A 14 -6.02 -1.78 -9.52
CA LYS A 14 -5.95 -3.16 -10.04
C LYS A 14 -5.38 -4.12 -8.99
N PHE A 15 -4.33 -3.72 -8.29
CA PHE A 15 -3.75 -4.51 -7.20
C PHE A 15 -4.72 -4.72 -6.04
N LYS A 16 -5.47 -3.68 -5.62
CA LYS A 16 -6.52 -3.84 -4.61
C LYS A 16 -7.59 -4.86 -5.04
N ARG A 17 -8.08 -4.78 -6.28
CA ARG A 17 -9.05 -5.77 -6.81
C ARG A 17 -8.50 -7.19 -6.81
N ASN A 18 -7.23 -7.36 -7.16
CA ASN A 18 -6.58 -8.68 -7.08
C ASN A 18 -6.47 -9.15 -5.64
N ALA A 19 -6.13 -8.27 -4.69
CA ALA A 19 -6.11 -8.63 -3.27
C ALA A 19 -7.49 -9.11 -2.79
N GLU A 20 -8.56 -8.40 -3.16
CA GLU A 20 -9.93 -8.77 -2.81
C GLU A 20 -10.33 -10.15 -3.37
N PHE A 21 -9.88 -10.47 -4.59
CA PHE A 21 -10.09 -11.78 -5.20
C PHE A 21 -9.35 -12.89 -4.44
N ASN A 22 -8.07 -12.71 -4.17
CA ASN A 22 -7.24 -13.69 -3.42
C ASN A 22 -7.78 -13.91 -2.01
N PHE A 23 -8.17 -12.83 -1.32
CA PHE A 23 -8.76 -12.93 0.02
C PHE A 23 -10.04 -13.76 0.05
N LYS A 24 -10.91 -13.63 -0.95
CA LYS A 24 -12.15 -14.43 -1.07
C LYS A 24 -11.87 -15.92 -1.32
N ASN A 25 -10.76 -16.25 -1.97
CA ASN A 25 -10.35 -17.62 -2.25
C ASN A 25 -9.53 -18.26 -1.12
N GLY A 26 -9.16 -17.49 -0.09
CA GLY A 26 -8.31 -17.96 1.01
C GLY A 26 -6.80 -17.83 0.73
N ASP A 27 -6.41 -17.22 -0.38
CA ASP A 27 -5.01 -17.02 -0.79
C ASP A 27 -4.42 -15.78 -0.07
N TYR A 28 -4.25 -15.88 1.25
CA TYR A 28 -3.95 -14.73 2.11
C TYR A 28 -2.56 -14.11 1.88
N ASP A 29 -1.58 -14.93 1.53
CA ASP A 29 -0.24 -14.50 1.15
C ASP A 29 -0.25 -13.63 -0.12
N LEU A 30 -0.96 -14.09 -1.16
CA LEU A 30 -1.15 -13.35 -2.41
C LEU A 30 -1.99 -12.09 -2.18
N ALA A 31 -2.98 -12.14 -1.29
CA ALA A 31 -3.74 -10.96 -0.91
C ALA A 31 -2.83 -9.91 -0.26
N MET A 32 -2.00 -10.30 0.72
CA MET A 32 -1.04 -9.41 1.38
C MET A 32 -0.02 -8.81 0.41
N PHE A 33 0.52 -9.63 -0.50
CA PHE A 33 1.42 -9.16 -1.54
C PHE A 33 0.75 -8.08 -2.41
N HIS A 34 -0.48 -8.31 -2.86
CA HIS A 34 -1.20 -7.34 -3.68
C HIS A 34 -1.58 -6.06 -2.91
N ILE A 35 -1.89 -6.15 -1.61
CA ILE A 35 -2.09 -4.96 -0.76
C ILE A 35 -0.79 -4.17 -0.63
N GLU A 36 0.36 -4.83 -0.44
CA GLU A 36 1.66 -4.16 -0.37
C GLU A 36 1.93 -3.38 -1.67
N GLN A 37 1.72 -4.02 -2.82
CA GLN A 37 1.89 -3.37 -4.11
C GLN A 37 0.96 -2.16 -4.27
N ALA A 38 -0.30 -2.27 -3.84
CA ALA A 38 -1.24 -1.15 -3.88
C ALA A 38 -0.77 0.03 -3.00
N CYS A 39 -0.36 -0.24 -1.76
CA CYS A 39 0.20 0.76 -0.85
C CYS A 39 1.43 1.43 -1.46
N GLN A 40 2.39 0.65 -1.96
CA GLN A 40 3.65 1.16 -2.50
C GLN A 40 3.41 2.11 -3.68
N LEU A 41 2.53 1.75 -4.61
CA LEU A 41 2.20 2.59 -5.76
C LEU A 41 1.49 3.88 -5.35
N MET A 42 0.58 3.83 -4.37
CA MET A 42 -0.10 5.03 -3.88
C MET A 42 0.85 6.01 -3.18
N ILE A 43 1.81 5.48 -2.40
CA ILE A 43 2.82 6.27 -1.71
C ILE A 43 3.78 6.90 -2.73
N LYS A 44 4.28 6.11 -3.69
CA LYS A 44 5.15 6.61 -4.78
C LYS A 44 4.45 7.68 -5.63
N ALA A 45 3.18 7.46 -5.97
CA ALA A 45 2.37 8.46 -6.65
C ALA A 45 2.29 9.77 -5.85
N LYS A 46 2.16 9.69 -4.52
CA LYS A 46 2.06 10.89 -3.68
C LYS A 46 3.40 11.59 -3.55
N LEU A 47 4.50 10.86 -3.45
CA LEU A 47 5.85 11.44 -3.45
C LEU A 47 6.17 12.11 -4.80
N LEU A 48 5.75 11.52 -5.92
CA LEU A 48 5.84 12.18 -7.23
C LEU A 48 5.02 13.47 -7.28
N ASP A 49 3.80 13.47 -6.75
CA ASP A 49 2.91 14.64 -6.68
C ASP A 49 3.51 15.77 -5.84
N LEU A 50 4.10 15.44 -4.68
CA LEU A 50 4.64 16.41 -3.72
C LEU A 50 6.06 16.89 -4.07
N LYS A 51 6.92 16.01 -4.57
CA LYS A 51 8.37 16.24 -4.70
C LYS A 51 8.93 16.03 -6.10
N GLY A 52 8.16 15.40 -7.00
CA GLY A 52 8.62 15.02 -8.34
C GLY A 52 9.55 13.79 -8.39
N TYR A 53 9.89 13.19 -7.24
CA TYR A 53 10.71 11.98 -7.14
C TYR A 53 10.41 11.18 -5.86
N PHE A 54 10.92 9.96 -5.78
CA PHE A 54 10.95 9.14 -4.56
C PHE A 54 12.25 8.31 -4.53
N GLU A 55 12.68 7.91 -3.33
CA GLU A 55 13.80 6.98 -3.20
C GLU A 55 13.49 5.60 -3.81
N ARG A 56 14.48 4.98 -4.45
CA ARG A 56 14.36 3.62 -5.03
C ARG A 56 14.42 2.56 -3.94
N THR A 57 13.35 2.46 -3.15
CA THR A 57 13.17 1.46 -2.10
C THR A 57 11.78 0.82 -2.20
N HIS A 58 11.65 -0.35 -1.57
CA HIS A 58 10.37 -1.04 -1.37
C HIS A 58 9.88 -0.97 0.08
N SER A 59 10.62 -0.30 0.98
CA SER A 59 10.13 -0.08 2.34
C SER A 59 9.01 0.97 2.33
N LEU A 60 7.79 0.51 2.61
CA LEU A 60 6.63 1.37 2.84
C LEU A 60 6.91 2.38 3.95
N ARG A 61 7.52 1.94 5.06
CA ARG A 61 7.81 2.82 6.21
C ARG A 61 8.79 3.91 5.85
N LYS A 62 9.84 3.60 5.08
CA LYS A 62 10.81 4.60 4.62
C LYS A 62 10.14 5.63 3.70
N LEU A 63 9.39 5.17 2.70
CA LEU A 63 8.70 6.05 1.77
C LEU A 63 7.65 6.92 2.49
N LEU A 64 6.90 6.36 3.44
CA LEU A 64 5.92 7.11 4.23
C LEU A 64 6.60 8.17 5.11
N SER A 65 7.77 7.89 5.66
CA SER A 65 8.51 8.87 6.47
C SER A 65 8.97 10.10 5.69
N GLU A 66 8.98 10.02 4.36
CA GLU A 66 9.28 11.14 3.49
C GLU A 66 8.04 12.01 3.19
N ILE A 67 6.82 11.56 3.52
CA ILE A 67 5.58 12.29 3.24
C ILE A 67 5.23 13.20 4.42
N ASP A 68 5.25 14.51 4.17
CA ASP A 68 4.79 15.54 5.11
C ASP A 68 3.32 15.90 4.85
N VAL A 69 2.42 14.95 5.15
CA VAL A 69 0.96 15.11 5.07
C VAL A 69 0.37 14.82 6.44
N GLU A 70 -0.53 15.67 6.91
CA GLU A 70 -1.22 15.52 8.19
C GLU A 70 -1.87 14.11 8.31
N GLY A 71 -1.64 13.45 9.44
CA GLY A 71 -2.15 12.11 9.72
C GLY A 71 -1.20 10.96 9.33
N ILE A 72 -0.12 11.21 8.58
CA ILE A 72 0.82 10.14 8.19
C ILE A 72 1.61 9.60 9.38
N LYS A 73 2.03 10.46 10.30
CA LYS A 73 2.77 10.04 11.50
C LYS A 73 1.90 9.15 12.39
N GLU A 74 0.63 9.54 12.57
CA GLU A 74 -0.38 8.79 13.30
C GLU A 74 -0.67 7.46 12.61
N PHE A 75 -0.80 7.46 11.28
CA PHE A 75 -0.99 6.26 10.48
C PHE A 75 0.16 5.26 10.64
N ILE A 76 1.42 5.70 10.52
CA ILE A 76 2.60 4.85 10.69
C ILE A 76 2.61 4.21 12.09
N ASN A 77 2.29 4.97 13.13
CA ASN A 77 2.25 4.46 14.49
C ASN A 77 1.11 3.46 14.69
N LYS A 78 -0.08 3.77 14.21
CA LYS A 78 -1.28 2.91 14.28
C LYS A 78 -1.07 1.57 13.57
N TYR A 79 -0.50 1.59 12.37
CA TYR A 79 -0.34 0.40 11.53
C TYR A 79 1.08 -0.16 11.51
N LYS A 80 1.91 0.12 12.51
CA LYS A 80 3.33 -0.29 12.53
C LYS A 80 3.54 -1.79 12.28
N VAL A 81 2.71 -2.64 12.88
CA VAL A 81 2.76 -4.11 12.70
C VAL A 81 2.29 -4.51 11.31
N VAL A 82 1.18 -3.94 10.84
CA VAL A 82 0.63 -4.18 9.50
C VAL A 82 1.63 -3.79 8.41
N LEU A 83 2.27 -2.62 8.54
CA LEU A 83 3.32 -2.17 7.61
C LEU A 83 4.51 -3.13 7.57
N ARG A 84 4.92 -3.69 8.71
CA ARG A 84 5.97 -4.72 8.76
C ARG A 84 5.52 -5.99 8.03
N ASN A 85 4.29 -6.43 8.23
CA ASN A 85 3.75 -7.63 7.58
C ASN A 85 3.63 -7.44 6.05
N LEU A 86 3.17 -6.27 5.60
CA LEU A 86 3.15 -5.92 4.18
C LEU A 86 4.55 -5.94 3.57
N GLU A 87 5.53 -5.28 4.19
CA GLU A 87 6.92 -5.31 3.71
C GLU A 87 7.49 -6.74 3.66
N ARG A 88 7.12 -7.61 4.61
CA ARG A 88 7.49 -9.03 4.57
C ARG A 88 6.85 -9.76 3.38
N ALA A 89 5.56 -9.54 3.12
CA ALA A 89 4.84 -10.16 2.01
C ALA A 89 5.48 -9.87 0.63
N TYR A 90 6.12 -8.69 0.47
CA TYR A 90 6.89 -8.35 -0.74
C TYR A 90 8.22 -9.12 -0.88
N ILE A 91 8.85 -9.45 0.25
CA ILE A 91 10.11 -10.20 0.28
C ILE A 91 9.82 -11.70 0.12
N THR A 92 8.84 -12.22 0.86
CA THR A 92 8.55 -13.66 0.94
C THR A 92 7.90 -14.19 -0.33
N SER A 93 7.07 -13.42 -1.03
CA SER A 93 6.50 -13.83 -2.33
C SER A 93 7.55 -14.23 -3.39
N ARG A 94 8.81 -13.85 -3.19
CA ARG A 94 9.94 -14.18 -4.08
C ARG A 94 10.85 -15.28 -3.57
N TYR A 95 10.74 -15.68 -2.30
CA TYR A 95 11.73 -16.57 -1.67
C TYR A 95 11.16 -17.62 -0.69
N TYR A 96 9.97 -17.43 -0.08
CA TYR A 96 9.42 -18.31 0.97
C TYR A 96 7.88 -18.26 1.06
N PHE A 97 7.23 -19.39 1.38
CA PHE A 97 5.81 -19.42 1.75
C PHE A 97 5.65 -18.82 3.15
N GLU A 98 5.02 -17.64 3.24
CA GLU A 98 4.64 -17.00 4.50
C GLU A 98 3.13 -17.12 4.63
N GLU A 99 2.66 -17.76 5.70
CA GLU A 99 1.23 -17.85 6.00
C GLU A 99 0.79 -16.59 6.75
N PHE A 100 -0.28 -15.97 6.28
CA PHE A 100 -0.95 -14.87 6.96
C PHE A 100 -2.34 -15.31 7.40
N PHE A 101 -2.77 -14.85 8.56
CA PHE A 101 -4.13 -15.09 9.03
C PHE A 101 -5.11 -14.13 8.35
N LYS A 102 -6.36 -14.56 8.23
CA LYS A 102 -7.44 -13.77 7.62
C LYS A 102 -7.53 -12.36 8.23
N GLU A 103 -7.45 -12.28 9.56
CA GLU A 103 -7.52 -11.05 10.33
C GLU A 103 -6.37 -10.09 10.01
N GLU A 104 -5.17 -10.62 9.72
CA GLU A 104 -4.03 -9.79 9.30
C GLU A 104 -4.26 -9.17 7.92
N VAL A 105 -4.88 -9.90 7.00
CA VAL A 105 -5.26 -9.37 5.68
C VAL A 105 -6.38 -8.33 5.80
N GLU A 106 -7.36 -8.56 6.67
CA GLU A 106 -8.43 -7.58 6.95
C GLU A 106 -7.86 -6.27 7.51
N GLU A 107 -6.93 -6.34 8.46
CA GLU A 107 -6.22 -5.16 8.98
C GLU A 107 -5.38 -4.46 7.89
N ALA A 108 -4.79 -5.22 6.97
CA ALA A 108 -4.08 -4.66 5.83
C ALA A 108 -5.01 -3.92 4.85
N PHE A 109 -6.23 -4.42 4.60
CA PHE A 109 -7.23 -3.68 3.83
C PHE A 109 -7.67 -2.39 4.52
N LYS A 110 -7.88 -2.41 5.84
CA LYS A 110 -8.19 -1.21 6.63
C LYS A 110 -7.07 -0.17 6.50
N ALA A 111 -5.82 -0.60 6.62
CA ALA A 111 -4.66 0.26 6.44
C ALA A 111 -4.60 0.86 5.02
N LEU A 112 -4.83 0.06 3.97
CA LEU A 112 -4.86 0.55 2.58
C LEU A 112 -5.94 1.62 2.36
N ASP A 113 -7.14 1.40 2.89
CA ASP A 113 -8.26 2.34 2.73
C ASP A 113 -8.08 3.63 3.52
N GLU A 114 -7.54 3.54 4.73
CA GLU A 114 -7.19 4.72 5.52
C GLU A 114 -6.04 5.51 4.88
N LEU A 115 -5.02 4.82 4.38
CA LEU A 115 -3.92 5.43 3.65
C LEU A 115 -4.43 6.17 2.41
N LYS A 116 -5.37 5.58 1.66
CA LYS A 116 -6.01 6.24 0.51
C LYS A 116 -6.68 7.54 0.91
N LYS A 117 -7.43 7.53 2.00
CA LYS A 117 -8.11 8.73 2.51
C LYS A 117 -7.10 9.79 2.93
N ILE A 118 -6.02 9.42 3.61
CA ILE A 118 -5.00 10.39 4.04
C ILE A 118 -4.29 11.02 2.83
N LEU A 119 -3.85 10.22 1.86
CA LEU A 119 -3.03 10.70 0.75
C LEU A 119 -3.82 11.36 -0.38
N TRP A 120 -5.07 10.94 -0.60
CA TRP A 120 -5.84 11.24 -1.82
C TRP A 120 -7.30 11.65 -1.53
N LYS A 121 -7.53 12.37 -0.42
CA LYS A 121 -8.84 12.87 0.05
C LYS A 121 -9.74 13.49 -1.05
N ASP A 122 -9.17 14.06 -2.11
CA ASP A 122 -9.89 14.87 -3.10
C ASP A 122 -10.14 14.20 -4.47
N GLN A 123 -9.84 12.91 -4.67
CA GLN A 123 -9.98 12.26 -6.00
C GLN A 123 -11.24 11.39 -6.19
N ASN A 124 -12.30 11.62 -5.42
CA ASN A 124 -13.64 11.04 -5.67
C ASN A 124 -14.54 11.96 -6.52
N THR A 125 -13.97 12.66 -7.49
CA THR A 125 -14.72 13.45 -8.47
C THR A 125 -14.03 13.36 -9.81
N SER A 126 -14.42 12.37 -10.62
CA SER A 126 -14.60 12.38 -12.08
C SER A 126 -14.89 10.96 -12.57
#